data_AF-A0A2V9UIP7-F1
#
_entry.id   AF-A0A2V9UIP7-F1
#
_cell.length_a   1.000
_cell.length_b   1.000
_cell.length_c   1.000
_cell.angle_alpha   90.00
_cell.angle_beta   90.00
_cell.angle_gamma   90.00
#
_symmetry.space_group_name_H-M   'P 1'
#
loop_
_entity.id
_entity.type
_entity.pdbx_description
1 polymer ?
#
loop_
_entity_poly.entity_id
_entity_poly.type
_entity_poly.pdbx_seq_one_letter_code
_entity_poly.pdbx_strand_id
1 'polypeptide(L)'
;GELRGVGAVAELTSQVVGKVEIVFAGQVVPAALSGLGAQAHVSGDVVSAVLSEQHQDAALEILRRERLRLVSLTPVRRSLEEYYVQKLQPTEIRKGVGA
;
A
#
# COMPACT_ATOMS: atom_id res chain seq x y z
N GLY A 1 -15.87 -27.41 -15.12
CA GLY A 1 -14.48 -27.21 -14.69
C GLY A 1 -14.48 -26.14 -13.64
N GLU A 2 -14.16 -26.48 -12.39
CA GLU A 2 -14.09 -25.50 -11.32
C GLU A 2 -12.71 -24.87 -11.31
N LEU A 3 -12.66 -23.54 -11.47
CA LEU A 3 -11.43 -22.76 -11.41
C LEU A 3 -10.97 -22.65 -9.95
N ARG A 4 -10.26 -23.68 -9.46
CA ARG A 4 -9.70 -23.82 -8.11
C ARG A 4 -8.52 -22.88 -7.79
N GLY A 5 -8.46 -21.68 -8.39
CA GLY A 5 -7.33 -20.76 -8.24
C GLY A 5 -7.68 -19.35 -7.76
N VAL A 6 -8.94 -18.91 -7.89
CA VAL A 6 -9.29 -17.50 -7.65
C VAL A 6 -9.55 -17.21 -6.16
N GLY A 7 -10.01 -18.20 -5.39
CA GLY A 7 -10.30 -18.05 -3.96
C GLY A 7 -9.06 -17.92 -3.07
N ALA A 8 -7.98 -18.66 -3.37
CA ALA A 8 -6.76 -18.65 -2.57
C ALA A 8 -5.94 -17.35 -2.69
N VAL A 9 -6.13 -16.59 -3.78
CA VAL A 9 -5.42 -15.31 -4.00
C VAL A 9 -6.01 -14.21 -3.12
N ALA A 10 -7.33 -14.18 -2.94
CA ALA A 10 -8.02 -13.20 -2.10
C ALA A 10 -7.71 -13.38 -0.60
N GLU A 11 -7.57 -14.63 -0.15
CA GLU A 11 -7.35 -14.97 1.25
C GLU A 11 -5.90 -14.68 1.70
N LEU A 12 -4.91 -14.87 0.81
CA LEU A 12 -3.49 -14.54 1.09
C LEU A 12 -3.17 -13.04 0.97
N THR A 13 -3.97 -12.25 0.25
CA THR A 13 -3.84 -10.78 0.24
C THR A 13 -4.33 -10.12 1.54
N SER A 14 -5.10 -10.83 2.38
CA SER A 14 -5.63 -10.30 3.63
C SER A 14 -4.56 -10.11 4.73
N GLN A 15 -3.38 -10.70 4.58
CA GLN A 15 -2.30 -10.69 5.57
C GLN A 15 -1.14 -9.75 5.22
N VAL A 16 -1.22 -9.01 4.10
CA VAL A 16 -0.19 -8.06 3.70
C VAL A 16 -0.60 -6.67 4.15
N VAL A 17 0.24 -6.02 4.95
CA VAL A 17 0.04 -4.62 5.40
C VAL A 17 -0.29 -3.76 4.18
N GLY A 18 -1.54 -3.33 4.08
CA GLY A 18 -2.03 -2.52 2.97
C GLY A 18 -1.34 -1.16 2.96
N LYS A 19 -1.14 -0.64 1.75
CA LYS A 19 -0.74 0.76 1.53
C LYS A 19 -1.89 1.48 0.86
N VAL A 20 -1.99 2.78 1.13
CA VAL A 20 -2.94 3.67 0.48
C VAL A 20 -2.19 4.84 -0.13
N GLU A 21 -2.63 5.26 -1.31
CA GLU A 21 -2.24 6.51 -1.94
C GLU A 21 -3.31 7.54 -1.64
N ILE A 22 -2.89 8.70 -1.13
CA ILE A 22 -3.73 9.85 -0.88
C ILE A 22 -3.24 10.98 -1.77
N VAL A 23 -4.14 11.47 -2.63
CA VAL A 23 -3.86 12.60 -3.52
C VAL A 23 -4.66 13.80 -3.02
N PHE A 24 -4.02 14.95 -2.86
CA PHE A 24 -4.67 16.17 -2.39
C PHE A 24 -4.10 17.41 -3.09
N ALA A 25 -4.90 18.47 -3.14
CA ALA A 25 -4.46 19.75 -3.69
C ALA A 25 -3.51 20.43 -2.70
N GLY A 26 -2.33 20.81 -3.18
CA GLY A 26 -1.28 21.43 -2.41
C GLY A 26 0.05 21.46 -3.17
N GLN A 27 0.93 22.38 -2.79
CA GLN A 27 2.28 22.49 -3.36
C GLN A 27 3.36 22.01 -2.38
N VAL A 28 2.97 21.63 -1.17
CA VAL A 28 3.87 21.24 -0.09
C VAL A 28 3.28 20.05 0.65
N VAL A 29 4.15 19.13 1.06
CA VAL A 29 3.78 17.99 1.90
C VAL A 29 3.70 18.46 3.36
N PRO A 30 2.57 18.27 4.06
CA PRO A 30 2.48 18.59 5.47
C PRO A 30 3.51 17.81 6.30
N ALA A 31 4.20 18.48 7.22
CA ALA A 31 5.21 17.84 8.08
C ALA A 31 4.61 16.70 8.92
N ALA A 32 3.35 16.86 9.35
CA ALA A 32 2.62 15.82 10.08
C ALA A 32 2.41 14.57 9.21
N LEU A 33 2.20 14.73 7.89
CA LEU A 33 2.06 13.62 6.96
C LEU A 33 3.40 12.88 6.77
N SER A 34 4.51 13.62 6.68
CA SER A 34 5.86 13.03 6.69
C SER A 34 6.15 12.29 8.00
N GLY A 35 5.65 12.78 9.12
CA GLY A 35 5.74 12.10 10.43
C GLY A 35 5.05 10.74 10.50
N LEU A 36 4.06 10.47 9.62
CA LEU A 36 3.42 9.16 9.47
C LEU A 36 4.21 8.19 8.58
N GLY A 37 5.40 8.59 8.12
CA GLY A 37 6.23 7.81 7.20
C GLY A 37 5.72 7.84 5.75
N ALA A 38 4.94 8.87 5.37
CA ALA A 38 4.42 8.99 4.03
C ALA A 38 5.53 9.27 3.01
N GLN A 39 5.54 8.50 1.91
CA GLN A 39 6.35 8.75 0.74
C GLN A 39 5.58 9.67 -0.18
N ALA A 40 5.95 10.94 -0.24
CA ALA A 40 5.19 11.96 -0.95
C ALA A 40 5.96 12.56 -2.14
N HIS A 41 5.21 12.89 -3.18
CA HIS A 41 5.68 13.55 -4.38
C HIS A 41 4.75 14.71 -4.72
N VAL A 42 5.34 15.87 -5.05
CA VAL A 42 4.61 17.06 -5.47
C VAL A 42 4.69 17.17 -6.98
N SER A 43 3.53 17.30 -7.64
CA SER A 43 3.40 17.52 -9.08
C SER A 43 2.47 18.69 -9.32
N GLY A 44 3.05 19.85 -9.63
CA GLY A 44 2.30 21.09 -9.84
C GLY A 44 1.60 21.57 -8.56
N ASP A 45 0.28 21.56 -8.56
CA ASP A 45 -0.61 21.94 -7.45
C ASP A 45 -1.24 20.73 -6.75
N VAL A 46 -0.71 19.53 -7.00
CA VAL A 46 -1.17 18.28 -6.41
C VAL A 46 -0.02 17.57 -5.70
N VAL A 47 -0.32 17.01 -4.54
CA VAL A 47 0.57 16.12 -3.81
C VAL A 47 -0.02 14.71 -3.84
N SER A 48 0.79 13.72 -4.21
CA SER A 48 0.50 12.30 -3.96
C SER A 48 1.36 11.83 -2.79
N ALA A 49 0.74 11.12 -1.85
CA ALA A 49 1.41 10.55 -0.70
C ALA A 49 0.99 9.09 -0.51
N VAL A 50 1.96 8.19 -0.46
CA VAL A 50 1.76 6.76 -0.17
C VAL A 50 2.15 6.47 1.26
N LEU A 51 1.27 5.82 2.01
CA LEU A 51 1.48 5.46 3.42
C LEU A 51 0.81 4.12 3.76
N SER A 52 1.09 3.59 4.95
CA SER A 52 0.37 2.41 5.44
C SER A 52 -1.11 2.71 5.63
N GLU A 53 -1.96 1.75 5.27
CA GLU A 53 -3.41 1.79 5.50
C GLU A 53 -3.77 2.02 6.98
N GLN A 54 -2.93 1.56 7.92
CA GLN A 54 -3.11 1.79 9.36
C GLN A 54 -3.08 3.28 9.75
N HIS A 55 -2.44 4.12 8.92
CA HIS A 55 -2.33 5.56 9.14
C HIS A 55 -3.31 6.37 8.28
N GLN A 56 -4.22 5.71 7.55
CA GLN A 56 -5.17 6.36 6.65
C GLN A 56 -6.00 7.44 7.37
N ASP A 57 -6.64 7.08 8.47
CA ASP A 57 -7.55 7.99 9.20
C ASP A 57 -6.78 9.17 9.79
N ALA A 58 -5.56 8.92 10.29
CA ALA A 58 -4.67 9.97 10.78
C ALA A 58 -4.27 10.94 9.66
N ALA A 59 -3.99 10.44 8.46
CA ALA A 59 -3.66 11.26 7.31
C ALA A 59 -4.87 12.10 6.82
N LEU A 60 -6.07 11.53 6.80
CA LEU A 60 -7.29 12.27 6.46
C LEU A 60 -7.59 13.38 7.47
N GLU A 61 -7.33 13.13 8.75
CA GLU A 61 -7.48 14.13 9.80
C GLU A 61 -6.46 15.27 9.66
N ILE A 62 -5.23 14.99 9.25
CA ILE A 62 -4.23 16.03 8.93
C ILE A 62 -4.72 16.92 7.79
N LEU A 63 -5.19 16.32 6.69
CA LEU A 63 -5.75 17.09 5.56
C LEU A 63 -6.91 17.97 6.01
N ARG A 64 -7.81 17.44 6.85
CA ARG A 64 -8.95 18.19 7.38
C ARG A 64 -8.51 19.37 8.25
N ARG A 65 -7.54 19.17 9.16
CA ARG A 65 -7.01 20.21 10.05
C ARG A 65 -6.34 21.34 9.27
N GLU A 66 -5.60 20.98 8.24
CA GLU A 66 -4.89 21.93 7.37
C GLU A 66 -5.75 22.48 6.23
N ARG A 67 -7.04 22.08 6.17
CA ARG A 67 -8.01 22.48 5.13
C ARG A 67 -7.55 22.17 3.71
N LEU A 68 -6.80 21.08 3.56
CA LEU A 68 -6.34 20.58 2.27
C LEU A 68 -7.46 19.80 1.59
N ARG A 69 -7.65 20.05 0.29
CA ARG A 69 -8.70 19.40 -0.49
C ARG A 69 -8.23 18.01 -0.92
N LEU A 70 -8.83 16.97 -0.36
CA LEU A 70 -8.66 15.61 -0.84
C LEU A 70 -9.16 15.51 -2.30
N VAL A 71 -8.33 14.92 -3.16
CA VAL A 71 -8.63 14.64 -4.57
C VAL A 71 -9.01 13.18 -4.74
N SER A 72 -8.21 12.26 -4.20
CA SER A 72 -8.51 10.82 -4.22
C SER A 72 -7.83 10.07 -3.07
N LEU A 73 -8.39 8.90 -2.76
CA LEU A 73 -7.84 7.93 -1.82
C LEU A 73 -7.96 6.54 -2.45
N THR A 74 -6.84 5.89 -2.74
CA THR A 74 -6.80 4.63 -3.50
C THR A 74 -5.94 3.59 -2.79
N PRO A 75 -6.43 2.36 -2.56
CA PRO A 75 -5.58 1.27 -2.10
C PRO A 75 -4.49 0.96 -3.12
N VAL A 76 -3.24 0.91 -2.69
CA VAL A 76 -2.10 0.50 -3.53
C VAL A 76 -2.04 -1.02 -3.51
N ARG A 77 -2.46 -1.64 -4.62
CA ARG A 77 -2.22 -3.08 -4.83
C ARG A 77 -0.76 -3.27 -5.17
N ARG A 78 -0.12 -4.31 -4.62
CA ARG A 78 1.24 -4.71 -5.04
C ARG A 78 1.28 -4.91 -6.56
N SER A 79 2.41 -4.61 -7.18
CA SER A 79 2.66 -4.99 -8.57
C SER A 79 2.74 -6.52 -8.67
N LEU A 80 2.46 -7.08 -9.85
CA LEU A 80 2.62 -8.52 -10.10
C LEU A 80 4.04 -9.01 -9.80
N GLU A 81 5.04 -8.18 -10.06
CA GLU A 81 6.44 -8.47 -9.79
C GLU A 81 6.71 -8.65 -8.29
N GLU A 82 6.14 -7.77 -7.47
CA GLU A 82 6.26 -7.79 -6.02
C GLU A 82 5.49 -8.97 -5.39
N TYR A 83 4.47 -9.49 -6.09
CA TYR A 83 3.81 -10.78 -5.80
C TYR A 83 4.71 -11.98 -6.13
N TYR A 84 5.39 -11.98 -7.28
CA TYR A 84 6.30 -13.05 -7.68
C TYR A 84 7.53 -13.15 -6.77
N VAL A 85 8.16 -12.02 -6.43
CA VAL A 85 9.35 -12.00 -5.55
C VAL A 85 9.05 -12.55 -4.15
N GLN A 86 7.85 -12.30 -3.62
CA GLN A 86 7.46 -12.82 -2.31
C GLN A 86 7.20 -14.34 -2.32
N LYS A 87 6.74 -14.90 -3.44
CA LYS A 87 6.59 -16.35 -3.66
C LYS A 87 7.92 -17.07 -3.88
N LEU A 88 8.98 -16.34 -4.26
CA LEU A 88 10.32 -16.88 -4.49
C LEU A 88 11.22 -16.85 -3.25
N GLN A 89 10.75 -16.32 -2.11
CA GLN A 89 11.44 -16.54 -0.84
C GLN A 89 11.39 -18.04 -0.53
N PRO A 90 12.54 -18.73 -0.43
CA PRO A 90 12.58 -20.18 -0.45
C PRO A 90 11.86 -20.72 0.77
N THR A 91 10.75 -21.43 0.55
CA THR A 91 10.35 -22.51 1.45
C THR A 91 11.59 -23.40 1.60
N GLU A 92 12.18 -23.35 2.79
CA GLU A 92 13.34 -24.14 3.15
C GLU A 92 13.18 -25.56 2.60
N ILE A 93 14.17 -25.98 1.81
CA ILE A 93 14.33 -27.33 1.30
C ILE A 93 14.40 -28.27 2.51
N ARG A 94 13.26 -28.81 2.95
CA ARG A 94 13.23 -29.95 3.88
C ARG A 94 13.48 -31.24 3.10
N LYS A 95 14.78 -31.53 2.94
CA LYS A 95 15.44 -32.79 3.32
C LYS A 95 14.63 -34.11 3.18
N GLY A 96 14.93 -34.88 2.13
CA GLY A 96 15.22 -36.33 2.18
C GLY A 96 14.10 -37.38 2.30
N VAL A 97 14.20 -38.42 1.43
CA VAL A 97 13.93 -39.88 1.56
C VAL A 97 13.46 -40.36 0.17
N GLY A 98 14.01 -41.36 -0.51
CA GLY A 98 15.04 -42.37 -0.23
C GLY A 98 15.23 -43.21 -1.51
N ALA A 99 16.34 -43.95 -1.54
CA ALA A 99 16.68 -44.94 -2.57
C ALA A 99 15.71 -46.14 -2.60
#